data_AF-A0A0F9J0X9-F1
#
_entry.id   AF-A0A0F9J0X9-F1
#
_cell.length_a   1.000
_cell.length_b   1.000
_cell.length_c   1.000
_cell.angle_alpha   90.00
_cell.angle_beta   90.00
_cell.angle_gamma   90.00
#
_symmetry.space_group_name_H-M   'P 1'
#
loop_
_entity.id
_entity.type
_entity.pdbx_description
1 polymer ?
#
loop_
_entity_poly.entity_id
_entity_poly.type
_entity_poly.pdbx_seq_one_letter_code
_entity_poly.pdbx_strand_id
1 'polypeptide(L)'
;MSTIGPPDFVPKRRLVVDVSRALKAAVTTDEEHGYETGLEVRLIVPLAYGMELQFISTIIQVTSPTQFTTTVDTRSQEPFVTPIFPPSFTNAQVVPISGETDNVAGDL
;
A
#
# COMPACT_ATOMS: atom_id res chain seq x y z
N MET A 1 -17.36 25.74 -21.88
CA MET A 1 -17.22 25.93 -20.42
C MET A 1 -16.88 24.57 -19.86
N SER A 2 -15.60 24.21 -19.82
CA SER A 2 -15.14 22.89 -19.36
C SER A 2 -14.70 23.06 -17.90
N THR A 3 -15.46 22.49 -16.97
CA THR A 3 -15.12 22.49 -15.56
C THR A 3 -14.03 21.45 -15.34
N ILE A 4 -12.78 21.92 -15.27
CA ILE A 4 -11.67 21.18 -14.66
C ILE A 4 -12.09 20.87 -13.22
N GLY A 5 -12.53 19.62 -12.97
CA GLY A 5 -12.77 19.13 -11.62
C GLY A 5 -11.45 19.19 -10.82
N PRO A 6 -11.49 19.45 -9.52
CA PRO A 6 -10.27 19.44 -8.72
C PRO A 6 -9.57 18.07 -8.87
N PRO A 7 -8.23 18.02 -8.92
CA PRO A 7 -7.51 16.76 -8.86
C PRO A 7 -7.83 16.09 -7.52
N ASP A 8 -8.69 15.08 -7.54
CA ASP A 8 -9.26 14.45 -6.33
C ASP A 8 -8.41 13.28 -5.81
N PHE A 9 -7.10 13.35 -5.98
CA PHE A 9 -6.20 12.39 -5.35
C PHE A 9 -5.99 12.79 -3.89
N VAL A 10 -6.79 12.21 -3.00
CA VAL A 10 -6.58 12.30 -1.55
C VAL A 10 -5.89 11.03 -1.09
N PRO A 11 -4.60 11.08 -0.70
CA PRO A 11 -3.89 9.89 -0.29
C PRO A 11 -4.49 9.33 1.00
N LYS A 12 -5.28 8.26 0.85
CA LYS A 12 -5.95 7.59 1.96
C LYS A 12 -5.02 6.55 2.56
N ARG A 13 -4.44 6.83 3.72
CA ARG A 13 -3.65 5.84 4.46
C ARG A 13 -4.53 4.70 4.97
N ARG A 14 -4.06 3.45 4.86
CA ARG A 14 -4.70 2.26 5.43
C ARG A 14 -3.79 1.48 6.36
N LEU A 15 -4.37 0.83 7.36
CA LEU A 15 -3.62 -0.09 8.22
C LEU A 15 -3.49 -1.42 7.52
N VAL A 16 -2.34 -2.05 7.70
CA VAL A 16 -2.04 -3.37 7.15
C VAL A 16 -2.26 -4.41 8.24
N VAL A 17 -3.10 -5.41 7.95
CA VAL A 17 -3.44 -6.49 8.89
C VAL A 17 -2.78 -7.82 8.52
N ASP A 18 -2.29 -7.95 7.28
CA ASP A 18 -1.51 -9.10 6.84
C ASP A 18 -0.63 -8.77 5.63
N VAL A 19 0.50 -9.47 5.52
CA VAL A 19 1.39 -9.46 4.36
C VAL A 19 1.90 -10.87 4.10
N SER A 20 1.63 -11.40 2.91
CA SER A 20 2.03 -12.76 2.55
C SER A 20 3.53 -12.88 2.26
N ARG A 21 4.06 -14.08 2.48
CA ARG A 21 5.42 -14.49 2.07
C ARG A 21 5.39 -15.07 0.66
N ALA A 22 5.65 -14.23 -0.34
CA ALA A 22 5.58 -14.62 -1.73
C ALA A 22 6.54 -13.78 -2.59
N LEU A 23 6.77 -14.24 -3.83
CA LEU A 23 7.54 -13.46 -4.82
C LEU A 23 6.87 -12.11 -5.15
N LYS A 24 5.54 -12.07 -5.04
CA LYS A 24 4.72 -10.87 -5.09
C LYS A 24 3.90 -10.85 -3.81
N ALA A 25 4.32 -10.07 -2.82
CA ALA A 25 3.63 -10.03 -1.54
C ALA A 25 2.18 -9.54 -1.73
N ALA A 26 1.23 -10.30 -1.19
CA ALA A 26 -0.16 -9.88 -1.08
C ALA A 26 -0.33 -9.15 0.25
N VAL A 27 -0.93 -7.97 0.21
CA VAL A 27 -1.15 -7.11 1.36
C VAL A 27 -2.65 -7.03 1.60
N THR A 28 -3.06 -7.23 2.86
CA THR A 28 -4.44 -7.07 3.30
C THR A 28 -4.55 -5.84 4.20
N THR A 29 -5.53 -4.99 3.93
CA THR A 29 -5.85 -3.82 4.77
C THR A 29 -6.99 -4.10 5.73
N ASP A 30 -7.08 -3.30 6.80
CA ASP A 30 -8.16 -3.37 7.80
C ASP A 30 -9.54 -3.02 7.21
N GLU A 31 -9.56 -2.09 6.27
CA GLU A 31 -10.76 -1.59 5.60
C GLU A 31 -10.56 -1.50 4.08
N GLU A 32 -11.64 -1.22 3.35
CA GLU A 32 -11.59 -0.94 1.93
C GLU A 32 -10.65 0.24 1.61
N HIS A 33 -9.66 0.01 0.75
CA HIS A 33 -8.62 0.99 0.50
C HIS A 33 -8.98 2.05 -0.54
N GLY A 34 -9.84 1.72 -1.50
CA GLY A 34 -10.17 2.61 -2.62
C GLY A 34 -9.02 2.85 -3.62
N TYR A 35 -7.89 2.16 -3.45
CA TYR A 35 -6.78 2.17 -4.39
C TYR A 35 -7.12 1.51 -5.72
N GLU A 36 -6.35 1.88 -6.75
CA GLU A 36 -6.45 1.37 -8.10
C GLU A 36 -5.19 0.56 -8.46
N THR A 37 -5.31 -0.34 -9.44
CA THR A 37 -4.16 -1.07 -9.99
C THR A 37 -3.26 -0.10 -10.76
N GLY A 38 -1.94 -0.24 -10.60
CA GLY A 38 -0.96 0.67 -11.20
C GLY A 38 -0.56 1.83 -10.30
N LEU A 39 -1.23 2.02 -9.15
CA LEU A 39 -0.79 2.99 -8.15
C LEU A 39 0.55 2.59 -7.54
N GLU A 40 1.39 3.59 -7.29
CA GLU A 40 2.57 3.44 -6.46
C GLU A 40 2.18 3.71 -5.00
N VAL A 41 2.45 2.74 -4.13
CA VAL A 41 2.20 2.85 -2.70
C VAL A 41 3.49 2.70 -1.92
N ARG A 42 3.53 3.34 -0.76
CA ARG A 42 4.56 3.17 0.25
C ARG A 42 4.06 2.26 1.35
N LEU A 43 4.69 1.10 1.49
CA LEU A 43 4.49 0.15 2.57
C LEU A 43 5.44 0.45 3.73
N ILE A 44 4.89 0.44 4.93
CA ILE A 44 5.62 0.63 6.18
C ILE A 44 5.18 -0.51 7.10
N VAL A 45 6.01 -1.54 7.22
CA VAL A 45 5.82 -2.66 8.14
C VAL A 45 7.02 -2.73 9.07
N PRO A 46 6.86 -2.34 10.36
CA PRO A 46 7.93 -2.46 11.35
C PRO A 46 8.27 -3.93 11.64
N LEU A 47 9.54 -4.18 11.99
CA LEU A 47 10.06 -5.51 12.35
C LEU A 47 9.24 -6.20 13.46
N ALA A 48 8.56 -5.44 14.32
CA ALA A 48 7.67 -5.96 15.34
C ALA A 48 6.53 -6.85 14.79
N TYR A 49 6.17 -6.68 13.52
CA TYR A 49 5.20 -7.51 12.82
C TYR A 49 5.81 -8.78 12.22
N GLY A 50 7.03 -9.16 12.63
CA GLY A 50 7.74 -10.31 12.08
C GLY A 50 8.26 -10.10 10.66
N MET A 51 8.18 -8.89 10.09
CA MET A 51 8.82 -8.59 8.81
C MET A 51 9.20 -7.12 8.75
N GLU A 52 10.24 -6.81 7.99
CA GLU A 52 10.76 -5.45 7.90
C GLU A 52 10.62 -4.91 6.49
N LEU A 53 9.59 -4.07 6.29
CA LEU A 53 9.36 -3.32 5.06
C LEU A 53 9.32 -1.83 5.42
N GLN A 54 10.48 -1.24 5.68
CA GLN A 54 10.55 0.18 6.04
C GLN A 54 10.56 1.07 4.81
N PHE A 55 9.45 1.77 4.56
CA PHE A 55 9.31 2.78 3.50
C PHE A 55 9.51 2.22 2.08
N ILE A 56 9.13 0.97 1.85
CA ILE A 56 9.25 0.33 0.54
C ILE A 56 8.19 0.91 -0.40
N SER A 57 8.62 1.43 -1.56
CA SER A 57 7.73 1.92 -2.61
C SER A 57 7.51 0.80 -3.64
N THR A 58 6.26 0.54 -4.02
CA THR A 58 5.92 -0.56 -4.93
C THR A 58 4.67 -0.25 -5.73
N ILE A 59 4.60 -0.79 -6.95
CA ILE A 59 3.40 -0.75 -7.78
C ILE A 59 2.47 -1.88 -7.35
N ILE A 60 1.18 -1.57 -7.22
CA ILE A 60 0.18 -2.54 -6.78
C ILE A 60 -0.69 -3.06 -7.92
N GLN A 61 -1.17 -4.28 -7.75
CA GLN A 61 -2.28 -4.83 -8.51
C GLN A 61 -3.39 -5.24 -7.54
N VAL A 62 -4.49 -4.50 -7.58
CA VAL A 62 -5.65 -4.68 -6.69
C VAL A 62 -6.36 -6.00 -7.03
N THR A 63 -6.58 -6.84 -6.02
CA THR A 63 -7.24 -8.14 -6.15
C THR A 63 -8.62 -8.16 -5.48
N SER A 64 -8.84 -7.30 -4.50
CA SER A 64 -10.14 -7.08 -3.85
C SER A 64 -10.20 -5.68 -3.24
N PRO A 65 -11.36 -5.22 -2.73
CA PRO A 65 -11.45 -3.91 -2.06
C PRO A 65 -10.50 -3.73 -0.86
N THR A 66 -10.04 -4.83 -0.25
CA THR A 66 -9.15 -4.85 0.92
C THR A 66 -7.81 -5.52 0.65
N GLN A 67 -7.53 -5.93 -0.59
CA GLN A 67 -6.33 -6.67 -0.93
C GLN A 67 -5.71 -6.23 -2.25
N PHE A 68 -4.39 -6.20 -2.26
CA PHE A 68 -3.59 -6.00 -3.46
C PHE A 68 -2.29 -6.79 -3.40
N THR A 69 -1.72 -7.07 -4.56
CA THR A 69 -0.37 -7.65 -4.68
C THR A 69 0.64 -6.57 -5.03
N THR A 70 1.89 -6.80 -4.68
CA THR A 70 3.01 -5.86 -4.88
C THR A 70 4.08 -6.47 -5.79
N THR A 71 5.06 -5.67 -6.18
CA THR A 71 6.28 -6.14 -6.86
C THR A 71 7.38 -6.60 -5.90
N VAL A 72 7.14 -6.53 -4.58
CA VAL A 72 8.13 -6.85 -3.55
C VAL A 72 8.20 -8.36 -3.30
N ASP A 73 9.42 -8.92 -3.32
CA ASP A 73 9.69 -10.30 -2.91
C ASP A 73 9.90 -10.38 -1.40
N THR A 74 8.99 -11.06 -0.71
CA THR A 74 9.01 -11.25 0.75
C THR A 74 9.33 -12.68 1.16
N ARG A 75 9.78 -13.55 0.24
CA ARG A 75 10.03 -14.98 0.56
C ARG A 75 11.08 -15.18 1.65
N SER A 76 12.09 -14.31 1.70
CA SER A 76 13.16 -14.33 2.69
C SER A 76 12.82 -13.63 4.00
N GLN A 77 11.64 -13.01 4.11
CA GLN A 77 11.18 -12.37 5.34
C GLN A 77 10.58 -13.42 6.27
N GLU A 78 10.56 -13.11 7.57
CA GLU A 78 9.77 -13.85 8.55
C GLU A 78 8.26 -13.62 8.29
N PRO A 79 7.36 -14.53 8.72
CA PRO A 79 5.93 -14.36 8.51
C PRO A 79 5.37 -13.10 9.20
N PHE A 80 4.40 -12.46 8.55
CA PHE A 80 3.67 -11.37 9.19
C PHE A 80 2.93 -11.91 10.42
N VAL A 81 3.10 -11.23 11.55
CA VAL A 81 2.40 -11.52 12.79
C VAL A 81 1.88 -10.24 13.40
N THR A 82 0.58 -10.24 13.75
CA THR A 82 0.03 -9.13 14.54
C THR A 82 0.57 -9.24 15.96
N PRO A 83 1.21 -8.19 16.48
CA PRO A 83 1.81 -8.28 17.78
C PRO A 83 0.79 -8.30 18.92
N ILE A 84 1.09 -9.11 19.95
CA ILE A 84 0.18 -9.41 21.07
C ILE A 84 0.28 -8.41 22.24
N PHE A 85 1.28 -7.52 22.20
CA PHE A 85 1.55 -6.48 23.20
C PHE A 85 2.03 -5.25 22.42
N PRO A 86 1.57 -4.02 22.71
CA PRO A 86 1.68 -2.90 21.77
C PRO A 86 3.16 -2.66 21.42
N PRO A 87 3.60 -2.91 20.19
CA PRO A 87 5.00 -2.74 19.86
C PRO A 87 5.20 -1.57 18.93
N SER A 88 6.12 -0.72 19.35
CA SER A 88 6.52 0.48 18.65
C SER A 88 5.35 1.46 18.40
N PHE A 89 5.68 2.75 18.34
CA PHE A 89 4.68 3.80 18.14
C PHE A 89 4.07 3.80 16.72
N THR A 90 4.43 2.85 15.86
CA THR A 90 4.06 2.85 14.44
C THR A 90 3.35 1.56 14.08
N ASN A 91 2.10 1.66 13.63
CA ASN A 91 1.37 0.53 13.08
C ASN A 91 1.86 0.19 11.67
N ALA A 92 1.71 -1.06 11.27
CA ALA A 92 1.87 -1.45 9.87
C ALA A 92 0.83 -0.69 9.02
N GLN A 93 1.28 -0.01 7.97
CA GLN A 93 0.44 0.88 7.18
C GLN A 93 0.92 0.98 5.74
N VAL A 94 -0.01 1.38 4.88
CA VAL A 94 0.23 1.69 3.47
C VAL A 94 -0.31 3.07 3.14
N VAL A 95 0.47 3.84 2.39
CA VAL A 95 0.11 5.19 1.94
C VAL A 95 0.31 5.26 0.42
N PRO A 96 -0.69 5.66 -0.37
CA PRO A 96 -0.48 5.87 -1.80
C PRO A 96 0.39 7.12 -2.00
N ILE A 97 1.40 7.03 -2.87
CA ILE A 97 2.41 8.10 -3.08
C ILE A 97 2.34 8.71 -4.47
N SER A 98 1.99 7.91 -5.48
CA SER A 98 1.79 8.37 -6.85
C SER A 98 0.83 7.42 -7.58
N GLY A 99 0.34 7.82 -8.74
CA GLY A 99 -0.55 7.01 -9.55
C GLY A 99 -0.49 7.40 -11.01
N GLU A 100 -0.70 6.44 -11.89
CA GLU A 100 -1.06 6.68 -13.29
C GLU A 100 -2.51 7.20 -13.39
N THR A 101 -2.93 8.19 -12.60
CA THR A 101 -4.09 8.99 -12.98
C THR A 101 -3.53 10.11 -13.83
N ASP A 102 -3.52 9.87 -15.14
CA ASP A 102 -3.35 10.85 -16.23
C ASP A 102 -3.10 12.28 -15.72
N ASN A 103 -1.84 12.59 -15.40
CA ASN A 103 -1.38 13.98 -15.32
C ASN A 103 -1.25 14.50 -16.75
N VAL A 104 -2.36 14.52 -17.50
CA VAL A 104 -2.43 15.27 -18.75
C VAL A 104 -2.56 16.73 -18.35
N ALA A 105 -1.44 17.34 -18.00
CA ALA A 105 -1.28 18.77 -18.22
C ALA A 105 -1.41 18.95 -19.74
N GLY A 106 -2.60 19.38 -20.19
CA GLY A 106 -2.88 19.59 -21.60
C GLY A 106 -1.78 20.45 -22.23
N ASP A 107 -1.14 19.91 -23.26
CA ASP A 107 -0.24 20.65 -24.14
C ASP A 107 -1.00 21.85 -24.73
N LEU A 108 -0.39 23.03 -24.69
CA LEU A 108 -0.89 24.24 -25.36
C LEU A 108 -0.50 24.24 -26.84
#